data_AF-A0A434SHL5-F1
#
_entry.id   AF-A0A434SHL5-F1
#
_cell.length_a   1.000
_cell.length_b   1.000
_cell.length_c   1.000
_cell.angle_alpha   90.00
_cell.angle_beta   90.00
_cell.angle_gamma   90.00
#
_symmetry.space_group_name_H-M   'P 1'
#
loop_
_entity.id
_entity.type
_entity.pdbx_description
1 polymer ?
#
loop_
_entity_poly.entity_id
_entity_poly.type
_entity_poly.pdbx_seq_one_letter_code
_entity_poly.pdbx_strand_id
1 'polypeptide(L)'
;LLHRSGVPVLVPSPERFAVHKLIVAARRERSAAAKREKDLHQAGLLVEALETTRRRDDLAHAFAEAWNRGEAWREALRKGLQLLQPDRREMVDLVLGRALDEARIELDGFMRQSR
;
A
#
# COMPACT_ATOMS: atom_id res chain seq x y z
N LEU A 1 -8.91 -2.61 34.23
CA LEU A 1 -9.08 -2.53 32.75
C LEU A 1 -10.28 -1.64 32.47
N LEU A 2 -10.08 -0.46 31.86
CA LEU A 2 -11.13 0.51 31.59
C LEU A 2 -12.10 -0.06 30.54
N HIS A 3 -13.33 -0.37 30.95
CA HIS A 3 -14.40 -0.86 30.07
C HIS A 3 -15.46 0.24 29.99
N ARG A 4 -15.20 1.28 29.16
CA ARG A 4 -16.16 2.26 28.60
C ARG A 4 -15.53 3.56 28.09
N SER A 5 -14.34 3.93 28.57
CA SER A 5 -13.60 5.10 28.06
C SER A 5 -12.56 4.63 27.05
N GLY A 6 -12.64 5.14 25.81
CA GLY A 6 -11.60 4.89 24.80
C GLY A 6 -10.27 5.51 25.22
N VAL A 7 -9.16 4.92 24.76
CA VAL A 7 -7.82 5.47 24.96
C VAL A 7 -7.40 6.16 23.65
N PRO A 8 -7.09 7.47 23.65
CA PRO A 8 -6.57 8.12 22.47
C PRO A 8 -5.19 7.53 22.14
N VAL A 9 -5.02 7.09 20.90
CA VAL A 9 -3.75 6.54 20.41
C VAL A 9 -3.35 7.27 19.14
N LEU A 10 -2.07 7.60 19.04
CA LEU A 10 -1.50 8.11 17.80
C LEU A 10 -1.23 6.92 16.88
N VAL A 11 -1.85 6.92 15.71
CA VAL A 11 -1.63 5.89 14.69
C VAL A 11 -0.92 6.48 13.48
N PRO A 12 -0.08 5.70 12.77
CA PRO A 12 0.46 6.12 11.49
C PRO A 12 -0.65 6.46 10.50
N SER A 13 -0.38 7.37 9.57
CA SER A 13 -1.35 7.68 8.53
C SER A 13 -1.59 6.44 7.63
N PRO A 14 -2.86 6.12 7.32
CA PRO A 14 -3.21 4.84 6.70
C PRO A 14 -2.58 4.65 5.32
N GLU A 15 -2.48 5.72 4.52
CA GLU A 15 -1.87 5.70 3.20
C GLU A 15 -0.37 5.35 3.24
N ARG A 16 0.39 5.98 4.15
CA ARG A 16 1.82 5.69 4.33
C ARG A 16 2.03 4.30 4.90
N PHE A 17 1.13 3.86 5.78
CA PHE A 17 1.22 2.53 6.36
C PHE A 17 0.92 1.44 5.32
N ALA A 18 -0.03 1.64 4.41
CA ALA A 18 -0.30 0.73 3.30
C ALA A 18 0.95 0.53 2.42
N VAL A 19 1.56 1.63 1.98
CA VAL A 19 2.80 1.63 1.18
C VAL A 19 3.95 0.96 1.95
N HIS A 20 4.13 1.32 3.22
CA HIS A 20 5.14 0.73 4.09
C HIS A 20 4.98 -0.79 4.21
N LYS A 21 3.75 -1.29 4.31
CA LYS A 21 3.48 -2.73 4.44
C LYS A 21 3.85 -3.53 3.21
N LEU A 22 3.66 -2.99 2.00
CA LEU A 22 4.15 -3.60 0.76
C LEU A 22 5.69 -3.74 0.79
N ILE A 23 6.39 -2.68 1.20
CA ILE A 23 7.86 -2.66 1.28
C ILE A 23 8.37 -3.65 2.34
N VAL A 24 7.76 -3.66 3.53
CA VAL A 24 8.16 -4.58 4.61
C VAL A 24 7.94 -6.03 4.18
N ALA A 25 6.79 -6.35 3.58
CA ALA A 25 6.50 -7.68 3.07
C ALA A 25 7.55 -8.16 2.05
N ALA A 26 7.96 -7.29 1.12
CA ALA A 26 8.97 -7.56 0.11
C ALA A 26 10.37 -7.85 0.69
N ARG A 27 10.69 -7.26 1.84
CA ARG A 27 11.99 -7.39 2.53
C ARG A 27 12.02 -8.52 3.55
N ARG A 28 10.90 -9.15 3.90
CA ARG A 28 10.88 -10.27 4.84
C ARG A 28 11.61 -11.49 4.30
N GLU A 29 12.42 -12.10 5.15
CA GLU A 29 13.03 -13.40 4.92
C GLU A 29 11.98 -14.52 4.73
N ARG A 30 12.40 -15.63 4.14
CA ARG A 30 11.53 -16.79 3.85
C ARG A 30 10.92 -17.39 5.12
N SER A 31 11.66 -17.40 6.23
CA SER A 31 11.22 -17.89 7.54
C SER A 31 10.03 -17.12 8.13
N ALA A 32 9.76 -15.91 7.63
CA ALA A 32 8.72 -15.01 8.15
C ALA A 32 7.44 -15.00 7.28
N ALA A 33 7.09 -16.12 6.65
CA ALA A 33 5.94 -16.24 5.73
C ALA A 33 4.62 -15.73 6.34
N ALA A 34 4.24 -16.20 7.53
CA ALA A 34 3.01 -15.76 8.18
C ALA A 34 2.98 -14.24 8.47
N LYS A 35 4.12 -13.64 8.82
CA LYS A 35 4.22 -12.19 9.03
C LYS A 35 4.11 -11.41 7.71
N ARG A 36 4.67 -11.96 6.62
CA ARG A 36 4.55 -11.40 5.27
C ARG A 36 3.09 -11.38 4.82
N GLU A 37 2.40 -12.50 4.95
CA GLU A 37 0.97 -12.60 4.61
C GLU A 37 0.13 -11.61 5.41
N LYS A 38 0.40 -11.48 6.71
CA LYS A 38 -0.22 -10.45 7.55
C LYS A 38 0.03 -9.04 7.02
N ASP A 39 1.27 -8.69 6.68
CA ASP A 39 1.60 -7.35 6.19
C ASP A 39 0.90 -7.05 4.85
N LEU A 40 0.86 -8.03 3.93
CA LEU A 40 0.15 -7.93 2.64
C LEU A 40 -1.36 -7.78 2.81
N HIS A 41 -1.95 -8.55 3.73
CA HIS A 41 -3.36 -8.43 4.07
C HIS A 41 -3.69 -7.04 4.64
N GLN A 42 -2.83 -6.52 5.53
CA GLN A 42 -2.97 -5.15 6.06
C GLN A 42 -2.85 -4.10 4.96
N ALA A 43 -1.90 -4.23 4.02
CA ALA A 43 -1.77 -3.32 2.90
C ALA A 43 -3.04 -3.29 2.03
N GLY A 44 -3.55 -4.47 1.66
CA GLY A 44 -4.78 -4.59 0.86
C GLY A 44 -5.99 -3.97 1.55
N LEU A 45 -6.20 -4.25 2.84
CA LEU A 45 -7.31 -3.66 3.62
C LEU A 45 -7.24 -2.14 3.69
N LEU A 46 -6.03 -1.57 3.85
CA LEU A 46 -5.87 -0.12 3.92
C LEU A 46 -6.12 0.54 2.57
N VAL A 47 -5.66 -0.06 1.46
CA VAL A 47 -5.97 0.43 0.12
C VAL A 47 -7.48 0.41 -0.14
N GLU A 48 -8.16 -0.68 0.21
CA GLU A 48 -9.62 -0.81 0.10
C GLU A 48 -10.36 0.23 0.96
N ALA A 49 -9.90 0.47 2.18
CA ALA A 49 -10.48 1.48 3.07
C ALA A 49 -10.27 2.91 2.54
N LEU A 50 -9.09 3.22 1.99
CA LEU A 50 -8.79 4.52 1.39
C LEU A 50 -9.64 4.77 0.14
N GLU A 51 -9.86 3.75 -0.70
CA GLU A 51 -10.83 3.81 -1.80
C GLU A 51 -12.24 4.12 -1.28
N THR A 52 -12.72 3.30 -0.34
CA THR A 52 -14.09 3.40 0.20
C THR A 52 -14.37 4.75 0.86
N THR A 53 -13.35 5.35 1.48
CA THR A 53 -13.44 6.65 2.16
C THR A 53 -13.08 7.83 1.25
N ARG A 54 -12.88 7.61 -0.06
CA ARG A 54 -12.52 8.64 -1.06
C ARG A 54 -11.20 9.38 -0.76
N ARG A 55 -10.25 8.70 -0.13
CA ARG A 55 -8.91 9.20 0.21
C ARG A 55 -7.82 8.64 -0.71
N ARG A 56 -8.16 8.48 -1.99
CA ARG A 56 -7.25 7.94 -3.02
C ARG A 56 -6.10 8.89 -3.33
N ASP A 57 -6.35 10.19 -3.28
CA ASP A 57 -5.32 11.22 -3.50
C ASP A 57 -4.16 11.10 -2.49
N ASP A 58 -4.50 10.92 -1.21
CA ASP A 58 -3.51 10.64 -0.14
C ASP A 58 -2.65 9.40 -0.46
N LEU A 59 -3.30 8.33 -0.97
CA LEU A 59 -2.61 7.11 -1.37
C LEU A 59 -1.68 7.34 -2.57
N ALA A 60 -2.13 8.10 -3.58
CA ALA A 60 -1.33 8.44 -4.76
C ALA A 60 -0.05 9.18 -4.34
N HIS A 61 -0.19 10.21 -3.51
CA HIS A 61 0.94 10.99 -3.02
C HIS A 61 1.90 10.15 -2.17
N ALA A 62 1.39 9.32 -1.26
CA ALA A 62 2.23 8.45 -0.43
C ALA A 62 3.01 7.41 -1.28
N PHE A 63 2.36 6.82 -2.29
CA PHE A 63 3.00 5.87 -3.18
C PHE A 63 4.04 6.56 -4.07
N ALA A 64 3.72 7.73 -4.63
CA ALA A 64 4.63 8.52 -5.44
C ALA A 64 5.88 8.97 -4.66
N GLU A 65 5.68 9.45 -3.42
CA GLU A 65 6.78 9.79 -2.52
C GLU A 65 7.71 8.60 -2.34
N ALA A 66 7.16 7.42 -2.02
CA ALA A 66 7.92 6.19 -1.84
C ALA A 66 8.65 5.75 -3.13
N TRP A 67 7.98 5.86 -4.29
CA TRP A 67 8.55 5.54 -5.59
C TRP A 67 9.75 6.41 -5.96
N ASN A 68 9.71 7.68 -5.58
CA ASN A 68 10.75 8.67 -5.86
C ASN A 68 11.94 8.61 -4.88
N ARG A 69 11.92 7.73 -3.87
CA ARG A 69 13.06 7.49 -2.97
C ARG A 69 14.23 6.74 -3.64
N GLY A 70 14.05 6.23 -4.85
CA GLY A 70 15.10 5.56 -5.65
C GLY A 70 14.86 4.07 -5.88
N GLU A 71 15.76 3.43 -6.62
CA GLU A 71 15.51 2.09 -7.20
C GLU A 71 15.22 1.01 -6.16
N ALA A 72 15.95 1.00 -5.03
CA ALA A 72 15.72 0.03 -3.96
C ALA A 72 14.29 0.10 -3.36
N TRP A 73 13.63 1.26 -3.43
CA TRP A 73 12.23 1.41 -3.04
C TRP A 73 11.28 0.95 -4.15
N ARG A 74 11.58 1.30 -5.40
CA ARG A 74 10.81 0.85 -6.58
C ARG A 74 10.78 -0.67 -6.67
N GLU A 75 11.93 -1.34 -6.53
CA GLU A 75 12.03 -2.81 -6.50
C GLU A 75 11.21 -3.42 -5.36
N ALA A 76 11.30 -2.86 -4.14
CA ALA A 76 10.55 -3.35 -3.01
C ALA A 76 9.02 -3.19 -3.21
N LEU A 77 8.58 -2.07 -3.79
CA LEU A 77 7.18 -1.84 -4.10
C LEU A 77 6.67 -2.81 -5.17
N ARG A 78 7.39 -2.96 -6.29
CA ARG A 78 7.05 -3.93 -7.35
C ARG A 78 6.93 -5.34 -6.78
N LYS A 79 7.92 -5.78 -6.01
CA LYS A 79 7.91 -7.09 -5.35
C LYS A 79 6.77 -7.22 -4.35
N GLY A 80 6.49 -6.18 -3.55
CA GLY A 80 5.38 -6.17 -2.60
C GLY A 80 4.03 -6.36 -3.29
N LEU A 81 3.80 -5.66 -4.40
CA LEU A 81 2.60 -5.80 -5.22
C LEU A 81 2.47 -7.19 -5.82
N GLN A 82 3.57 -7.77 -6.34
CA GLN A 82 3.59 -9.13 -6.90
C GLN A 82 3.33 -10.23 -5.87
N LEU A 83 3.56 -9.97 -4.58
CA LEU A 83 3.33 -10.94 -3.51
C LEU A 83 1.87 -10.97 -3.04
N LEU A 84 1.03 -10.01 -3.43
CA LEU A 84 -0.40 -10.02 -3.12
C LEU A 84 -1.09 -11.21 -3.78
N GLN A 85 -2.12 -11.75 -3.11
CA GLN A 85 -3.01 -12.74 -3.73
C GLN A 85 -3.68 -12.13 -4.98
N PRO A 86 -3.95 -12.92 -6.04
CA PRO A 86 -4.41 -12.40 -7.34
C PRO A 86 -5.56 -11.39 -7.24
N ASP A 87 -6.66 -11.73 -6.58
CA ASP A 87 -7.83 -10.86 -6.43
C ASP A 87 -7.50 -9.57 -5.67
N ARG A 88 -6.64 -9.65 -4.65
CA ARG A 88 -6.18 -8.48 -3.88
C ARG A 88 -5.24 -7.62 -4.71
N ARG A 89 -4.38 -8.23 -5.53
CA ARG A 89 -3.47 -7.51 -6.42
C ARG A 89 -4.25 -6.73 -7.47
N GLU A 90 -5.25 -7.35 -8.09
CA GLU A 90 -6.13 -6.69 -9.06
C GLU A 90 -6.82 -5.48 -8.46
N MET A 91 -7.43 -5.64 -7.26
CA MET A 91 -8.05 -4.52 -6.54
C MET A 91 -7.04 -3.40 -6.25
N VAL A 92 -5.86 -3.74 -5.73
CA VAL A 92 -4.83 -2.74 -5.39
C VAL A 92 -4.33 -2.02 -6.65
N ASP A 93 -4.03 -2.74 -7.74
CA ASP A 93 -3.56 -2.16 -9.00
C ASP A 93 -4.62 -1.21 -9.59
N LEU A 94 -5.90 -1.60 -9.56
CA LEU A 94 -7.03 -0.79 -10.02
C LEU A 94 -7.23 0.48 -9.18
N VAL A 95 -7.16 0.37 -7.84
CA VAL A 95 -7.27 1.53 -6.94
C VAL A 95 -6.08 2.47 -7.11
N LEU A 96 -4.85 1.94 -7.14
CA LEU A 96 -3.65 2.75 -7.33
C LEU A 96 -3.63 3.44 -8.70
N GLY A 97 -4.05 2.75 -9.77
CA GLY A 97 -4.18 3.35 -11.10
C GLY A 97 -5.12 4.55 -11.09
N ARG A 98 -6.34 4.37 -10.57
CA ARG A 98 -7.30 5.49 -10.42
C ARG A 98 -6.74 6.62 -9.56
N ALA A 99 -6.09 6.29 -8.45
CA ALA A 99 -5.52 7.26 -7.53
C ALA A 99 -4.47 8.14 -8.23
N LEU A 100 -3.54 7.52 -8.97
CA LEU A 100 -2.50 8.24 -9.72
C LEU A 100 -3.08 9.07 -10.87
N ASP A 101 -4.09 8.55 -11.58
CA ASP A 101 -4.75 9.26 -12.67
C ASP A 101 -5.51 10.49 -12.17
N GLU A 102 -6.28 10.35 -11.09
CA GLU A 102 -7.02 11.45 -10.45
C GLU A 102 -6.08 12.54 -9.92
N ALA A 103 -4.97 12.14 -9.29
CA ALA A 103 -3.94 13.05 -8.79
C ALA A 103 -3.03 13.62 -9.89
N ARG A 104 -3.16 13.15 -11.15
CA ARG A 104 -2.31 13.52 -12.29
C ARG A 104 -0.82 13.30 -12.02
N ILE A 105 -0.50 12.19 -11.36
CA ILE A 105 0.89 11.81 -11.05
C ILE A 105 1.36 10.78 -12.07
N GLU A 106 2.43 11.14 -12.79
CA GLU A 106 3.18 10.23 -13.66
C GLU A 106 4.39 9.68 -12.92
N LEU A 107 4.52 8.34 -12.88
CA LEU A 107 5.64 7.66 -12.23
C LEU A 107 6.52 6.98 -13.28
N ASP A 108 7.73 7.51 -13.43
CA ASP A 108 8.73 6.92 -14.31
C ASP A 108 9.00 5.44 -13.97
N GLY A 109 8.95 4.59 -14.99
CA GLY A 109 9.17 3.15 -14.86
C GLY A 109 8.11 2.38 -14.05
N PHE A 110 6.95 2.98 -13.78
CA PHE A 110 5.79 2.31 -13.19
C PHE A 110 4.77 1.99 -14.29
N MET A 111 4.64 0.71 -14.64
CA MET A 111 3.69 0.24 -15.65
C MET A 111 2.29 0.22 -15.03
N ARG A 112 1.42 1.16 -15.40
CA ARG A 112 -0.02 1.06 -15.14
C ARG A 112 -0.56 -0.14 -15.93
N GLN A 113 -1.26 -1.06 -15.28
CA GLN A 113 -2.06 -2.03 -16.04
C GLN A 113 -3.18 -1.22 -16.71
N SER A 114 -3.06 -1.04 -18.03
CA SER A 114 -4.14 -0.46 -18.83
C SER A 114 -5.36 -1.35 -18.69
N ARG A 115 -6.51 -0.72 -18.48
CA ARG A 115 -7.81 -1.36 -18.71
C ARG A 115 -7.87 -1.98 -20.10
#